data_AF-A0A7C8FCG7-F1
#
_entry.id   AF-A0A7C8FCG7-F1
#
_cell.length_a   1.000
_cell.length_b   1.000
_cell.length_c   1.000
_cell.angle_alpha   90.00
_cell.angle_beta   90.00
_cell.angle_gamma   90.00
#
_symmetry.space_group_name_H-M   'P 1'
#
loop_
_entity.id
_entity.type
_entity.pdbx_description
1 polymer ?
#
loop_
_entity_poly.entity_id
_entity_poly.type
_entity_poly.pdbx_seq_one_letter_code
_entity_poly.pdbx_strand_id
1 'polypeptide(L)' 'REIVVEALERNGWNQTAAARFLRIPRHTLIYRIEKYGIEQPNK' A
#
# COMPACT_ATOMS: atom_id res chain seq x y z
N ARG A 1 3.77 -4.96 -7.55
CA ARG A 1 2.33 -4.72 -7.41
C ARG A 1 1.72 -5.59 -6.31
N GLU A 2 1.82 -6.91 -6.40
CA GLU A 2 1.20 -7.89 -5.47
C GLU A 2 1.49 -7.62 -3.99
N ILE A 3 2.77 -7.48 -3.60
CA ILE A 3 3.17 -7.20 -2.21
C ILE A 3 2.52 -5.92 -1.65
N VAL A 4 2.33 -4.91 -2.49
CA VAL A 4 1.73 -3.63 -2.07
C VAL A 4 0.23 -3.79 -1.84
N VAL A 5 -0.46 -4.50 -2.74
CA VAL A 5 -1.89 -4.80 -2.60
C VAL A 5 -2.14 -5.66 -1.36
N GLU A 6 -1.37 -6.73 -1.18
CA GLU A 6 -1.50 -7.61 -0.02
C GLU A 6 -1.27 -6.87 1.30
N ALA A 7 -0.24 -6.02 1.37
CA ALA A 7 0.01 -5.20 2.55
C ALA A 7 -1.12 -4.20 2.82
N LEU A 8 -1.71 -3.61 1.78
CA LEU A 8 -2.87 -2.73 1.91
C LEU A 8 -4.08 -3.51 2.43
N GLU A 9 -4.42 -4.65 1.83
CA GLU A 9 -5.55 -5.50 2.24
C GLU A 9 -5.41 -5.98 3.69
N ARG A 10 -4.25 -6.53 4.07
CA ARG A 10 -3.97 -6.99 5.45
C ARG A 10 -4.10 -5.88 6.50
N ASN A 11 -3.94 -4.63 6.09
CA ASN A 11 -4.02 -3.46 6.96
C ASN A 11 -5.28 -2.61 6.71
N GLY A 12 -6.31 -3.17 6.05
CA GLY A 12 -7.59 -2.47 5.84
C GLY A 12 -7.44 -1.19 5.02
N TRP A 13 -6.56 -1.20 4.01
CA TRP A 13 -6.20 -0.06 3.17
C TRP A 13 -5.58 1.14 3.92
N ASN A 14 -5.16 0.95 5.18
CA ASN A 14 -4.42 1.96 5.93
C ASN A 14 -2.96 2.03 5.44
N GLN A 15 -2.65 3.03 4.62
CA GLN A 15 -1.32 3.23 4.03
C GLN A 15 -0.19 3.35 5.07
N THR A 16 -0.44 4.01 6.20
CA THR A 16 0.59 4.17 7.24
C THR A 16 0.88 2.82 7.91
N ALA A 17 -0.15 2.04 8.22
CA ALA A 17 0.00 0.70 8.77
C ALA A 17 0.65 -0.27 7.76
N ALA A 18 0.23 -0.25 6.50
CA ALA A 18 0.82 -1.05 5.43
C ALA A 18 2.31 -0.72 5.19
N ALA A 19 2.69 0.56 5.25
CA ALA A 19 4.10 0.96 5.11
C ALA A 19 4.95 0.46 6.29
N ARG A 20 4.42 0.55 7.52
CA ARG A 20 5.06 -0.02 8.72
C ARG A 20 5.18 -1.54 8.61
N PHE A 21 4.15 -2.22 8.14
CA PHE A 21 4.14 -3.67 7.91
C PHE A 21 5.24 -4.10 6.93
N LEU A 22 5.39 -3.35 5.84
CA LEU A 22 6.45 -3.57 4.85
C LEU A 22 7.84 -3.06 5.27
N ARG A 23 7.96 -2.42 6.44
CA ARG A 23 9.19 -1.79 6.95
C ARG A 23 9.81 -0.80 5.94
N ILE A 24 8.97 -0.03 5.25
CA ILE A 24 9.38 1.03 4.34
C ILE A 24 8.82 2.38 4.79
N PRO A 25 9.46 3.51 4.41
CA PRO A 25 8.84 4.81 4.59
C PRO A 25 7.49 4.91 3.87
N ARG A 26 6.53 5.64 4.46
CA ARG A 26 5.19 5.84 3.87
C ARG A 26 5.25 6.43 2.45
N HIS A 27 6.16 7.37 2.20
CA HIS A 27 6.31 7.98 0.87
C HIS A 27 6.74 6.95 -0.19
N THR A 28 7.54 5.94 0.18
CA THR A 28 7.93 4.85 -0.72
C THR A 28 6.73 3.97 -1.07
N LEU A 29 5.84 3.72 -0.11
CA LEU A 29 4.59 3.00 -0.37
C LEU A 29 3.70 3.78 -1.35
N ILE A 30 3.52 5.08 -1.12
CA ILE A 30 2.71 5.97 -1.99
C ILE A 30 3.25 5.97 -3.41
N TYR A 31 4.56 6.16 -3.58
CA TYR A 31 5.19 6.09 -4.90
C TYR A 31 4.91 4.76 -5.62
N ARG A 32 4.95 3.62 -4.89
CA ARG A 32 4.62 2.32 -5.48
C ARG A 32 3.14 2.20 -5.85
N ILE A 33 2.23 2.75 -5.04
CA ILE A 33 0.79 2.77 -5.33
C ILE A 33 0.53 3.52 -6.63
N GLU A 34 1.07 4.74 -6.76
CA GLU A 34 0.96 5.58 -7.95
C GLU A 34 1.59 4.91 -9.17
N LYS A 35 2.84 4.44 -9.04
CA LYS A 35 3.60 3.78 -10.11
C LYS A 35 2.88 2.55 -10.66
N TYR A 36 2.15 1.81 -9.83
CA TYR A 36 1.47 0.58 -10.22
C TYR A 36 -0.04 0.75 -10.46
N GLY A 37 -0.57 1.98 -10.38
CA GLY A 37 -2.01 2.24 -10.53
C GLY A 37 -2.85 1.41 -9.56
N ILE A 38 -2.44 1.32 -8.30
CA ILE A 38 -3.17 0.54 -7.29
C ILE A 38 -4.30 1.39 -6.72
N GLU A 39 -5.53 0.94 -6.90
CA GLU A 39 -6.73 1.61 -6.40
C GLU A 39 -7.49 0.69 -5.44
N GLN A 40 -8.17 1.30 -4.48
CA GLN A 40 -9.02 0.58 -3.54
C GLN A 40 -10.28 0.09 -4.28
N PRO A 41 -10.60 -1.22 -4.24
CA PRO A 41 -11.68 -1.81 -5.05
C PRO A 41 -13.07 -1.19 -4.86
N ASN A 42 -13.33 -0.58 -3.71
CA ASN A 42 -14.64 -0.05 -3.31
C ASN A 42 -14.62 1.46 -3.07
N LYS A 43 -13.81 2.20 -3.83
CA LYS A 43 -13.80 3.66 -3.76
C LYS A 43 -14.71 4.28 -4.80
#